data_AF-A0A6V8ES24-F1
#
_entry.id   AF-A0A6V8ES24-F1
#
_cell.length_a   1.000
_cell.length_b   1.000
_cell.length_c   1.000
_cell.angle_alpha   90.00
_cell.angle_beta   90.00
_cell.angle_gamma   90.00
#
_symmetry.space_group_name_H-M   'P 1'
#
loop_
_entity.id
_entity.type
_entity.pdbx_description
1 polymer ?
#
loop_
_entity_poly.entity_id
_entity_poly.type
_entity_poly.pdbx_seq_one_letter_code
_entity_poly.pdbx_strand_id
1 'polypeptide(L)'
;NDNPKDPAGYHGWAEAAMFEIQENGNFDEKGNDRINEGKVQSYLKRAAGLEPENAEYQAALANALIEFDRVPMAIREFKKLIELGKKTEDVDVSFHLYEAAKQLIDCIDVKVGYDRSEQFARQFIPVAIEFAILGLGFSSVEEAMEHLVEE
;
A
#
# COMPACT_ATOMS: atom_id res chain seq x y z
N ASN A 1 22.68 -17.14 -1.25
CA ASN A 1 22.94 -16.47 -2.55
C ASN A 1 22.74 -14.98 -2.28
N ASP A 2 23.65 -14.37 -1.51
CA ASP A 2 23.47 -13.00 -1.02
C ASP A 2 24.27 -12.05 -1.91
N ASN A 3 23.65 -11.62 -3.02
CA ASN A 3 24.15 -10.47 -3.74
C ASN A 3 23.59 -9.21 -3.03
N PRO A 4 24.40 -8.42 -2.31
CA PRO A 4 23.94 -7.30 -1.47
C PRO A 4 23.31 -6.11 -2.26
N LYS A 5 23.21 -6.26 -3.59
CA LYS A 5 22.67 -5.31 -4.57
C LYS A 5 21.69 -5.98 -5.54
N ASP A 6 20.99 -7.03 -5.12
CA ASP A 6 19.94 -7.67 -5.93
C ASP A 6 18.55 -7.23 -5.44
N PRO A 7 18.00 -6.12 -5.98
CA PRO A 7 16.69 -5.63 -5.58
C PRO A 7 15.58 -6.64 -5.88
N ALA A 8 15.67 -7.37 -7.00
CA ALA A 8 14.72 -8.41 -7.38
C ALA A 8 14.73 -9.58 -6.39
N GLY A 9 15.91 -9.98 -5.90
CA GLY A 9 16.04 -11.00 -4.86
C GLY A 9 15.40 -10.60 -3.54
N TYR A 10 15.61 -9.35 -3.09
CA TYR A 10 14.96 -8.83 -1.89
C TYR A 10 13.43 -8.75 -2.04
N HIS A 11 12.97 -8.23 -3.17
CA HIS A 11 11.55 -8.13 -3.48
C HIS A 11 10.89 -9.51 -3.55
N GLY A 12 11.44 -10.42 -4.35
CA GLY A 12 10.86 -11.76 -4.55
C GLY A 12 10.78 -12.58 -3.27
N TRP A 13 11.79 -12.49 -2.38
CA TRP A 13 11.69 -13.15 -1.08
C TRP A 13 10.57 -12.56 -0.21
N ALA A 14 10.44 -11.23 -0.20
CA ALA A 14 9.44 -10.56 0.62
C ALA A 14 8.02 -10.79 0.08
N GLU A 15 7.82 -10.76 -1.24
CA GLU A 15 6.54 -11.08 -1.89
C GLU A 15 6.12 -12.52 -1.61
N ALA A 16 7.04 -13.49 -1.71
CA ALA A 16 6.74 -14.87 -1.34
C ALA A 16 6.32 -14.99 0.14
N ALA A 17 6.96 -14.23 1.03
CA ALA A 17 6.59 -14.20 2.43
C ALA A 17 5.23 -13.51 2.67
N MET A 18 4.93 -12.44 1.93
CA MET A 18 3.62 -11.77 1.97
C MET A 18 2.50 -12.69 1.51
N PHE A 19 2.71 -13.42 0.41
CA PHE A 19 1.75 -14.37 -0.12
C PHE A 19 1.41 -15.45 0.91
N GLU A 20 2.41 -16.01 1.59
CA GLU A 20 2.21 -16.97 2.68
C GLU A 20 1.42 -16.37 3.86
N ILE A 21 1.69 -15.11 4.22
CA ILE A 21 0.94 -14.40 5.26
C ILE A 21 -0.53 -14.23 4.87
N GLN A 22 -0.80 -13.84 3.61
CA GLN A 22 -2.15 -13.57 3.12
C GLN A 22 -2.97 -14.86 2.97
N GLU A 23 -2.39 -15.94 2.44
CA GLU A 23 -3.11 -17.20 2.24
C GLU A 23 -3.34 -17.97 3.55
N ASN A 24 -2.34 -17.98 4.43
CA ASN A 24 -2.31 -18.90 5.57
C ASN A 24 -2.41 -18.21 6.94
N GLY A 25 -2.45 -16.87 6.97
CA GLY A 25 -2.32 -16.09 8.19
C GLY A 25 -0.91 -16.15 8.80
N ASN A 26 -0.55 -15.12 9.57
CA ASN A 26 0.79 -15.02 10.14
C ASN A 26 0.94 -15.62 11.55
N PHE A 27 -0.13 -16.05 12.21
CA PHE A 27 -0.05 -16.54 13.59
C PHE A 27 0.10 -18.07 13.66
N ASP A 28 1.03 -18.54 14.49
CA ASP A 28 1.13 -19.95 14.87
C ASP A 28 0.06 -20.34 15.91
N GLU A 29 0.00 -21.62 16.29
CA GLU A 29 -0.96 -22.12 17.29
C GLU A 29 -0.84 -21.44 18.67
N LYS A 30 0.28 -20.76 18.93
CA LYS A 30 0.56 -20.04 20.17
C LYS A 30 0.35 -18.52 20.03
N GLY A 31 -0.06 -18.05 18.86
CA GLY A 31 -0.28 -16.63 18.55
C GLY A 31 1.00 -15.85 18.25
N ASN A 32 2.13 -16.51 17.95
CA ASN A 32 3.35 -15.82 17.53
C ASN A 32 3.40 -15.70 16.01
N ASP A 33 4.09 -14.66 15.53
CA ASP A 33 4.38 -14.49 14.11
C ASP A 33 5.22 -15.66 13.57
N ARG A 34 4.67 -16.38 12.59
CA ARG A 34 5.35 -17.42 11.81
C ARG A 34 6.40 -16.80 10.90
N ILE A 35 6.09 -15.64 10.34
CA ILE A 35 6.94 -14.85 9.46
C ILE A 35 7.13 -13.47 10.10
N ASN A 36 8.39 -13.08 10.28
CA ASN A 36 8.71 -11.78 10.87
C ASN A 36 8.38 -10.63 9.90
N GLU A 37 7.29 -9.90 10.18
CA GLU A 37 6.83 -8.76 9.39
C GLU A 37 7.89 -7.67 9.25
N GLY A 38 8.66 -7.41 10.31
CA GLY A 38 9.75 -6.44 10.30
C GLY A 38 10.85 -6.82 9.30
N LYS A 39 11.13 -8.12 9.15
CA LYS A 39 12.06 -8.62 8.13
C LYS A 39 11.49 -8.44 6.73
N VAL A 40 10.24 -8.80 6.50
CA VAL A 40 9.54 -8.59 5.21
C VAL A 40 9.58 -7.12 4.82
N GLN A 41 9.17 -6.23 5.71
CA GLN A 41 9.22 -4.78 5.52
C GLN A 41 10.65 -4.30 5.19
N SER A 42 11.67 -4.82 5.88
CA SER A 42 13.06 -4.42 5.65
C SER A 42 13.58 -4.81 4.26
N TYR A 43 13.14 -5.95 3.74
CA TYR A 43 13.53 -6.45 2.41
C TYR A 43 12.83 -5.65 1.31
N LEU A 44 11.53 -5.40 1.44
CA LEU A 44 10.80 -4.51 0.52
C LEU A 44 11.41 -3.11 0.50
N LYS A 45 11.71 -2.55 1.67
CA LYS A 45 12.39 -1.26 1.79
C LYS A 45 13.77 -1.27 1.13
N ARG A 46 14.50 -2.38 1.19
CA ARG A 46 15.79 -2.52 0.54
C ARG A 46 15.65 -2.57 -0.98
N ALA A 47 14.69 -3.32 -1.51
CA ALA A 47 14.39 -3.36 -2.95
C ALA A 47 14.00 -1.97 -3.47
N ALA A 48 13.01 -1.34 -2.84
CA ALA A 48 12.55 0.01 -3.17
C ALA A 48 13.64 1.09 -3.04
N GLY A 49 14.58 0.92 -2.09
CA GLY A 49 15.71 1.85 -1.94
C GLY A 49 16.83 1.66 -2.97
N LEU A 50 16.97 0.45 -3.53
CA LEU A 50 17.94 0.16 -4.58
C LEU A 50 17.43 0.60 -5.96
N GLU A 51 16.12 0.53 -6.20
CA GLU A 51 15.46 1.00 -7.42
C GLU A 51 14.32 1.98 -7.08
N PRO A 52 14.65 3.25 -6.80
CA PRO A 52 13.66 4.23 -6.34
C PRO A 52 12.58 4.59 -7.38
N GLU A 53 12.90 4.43 -8.67
CA GLU A 53 11.97 4.71 -9.78
C GLU A 53 11.13 3.49 -10.17
N ASN A 54 11.29 2.34 -9.49
CA ASN A 54 10.49 1.14 -9.73
C ASN A 54 9.19 1.21 -8.93
N ALA A 55 8.10 1.60 -9.59
CA ALA A 55 6.78 1.79 -8.98
C ALA A 55 6.25 0.52 -8.30
N GLU A 56 6.48 -0.66 -8.88
CA GLU A 56 6.08 -1.94 -8.29
C GLU A 56 6.73 -2.14 -6.91
N TYR A 57 8.04 -1.88 -6.79
CA TYR A 57 8.74 -2.05 -5.51
C TYR A 57 8.32 -1.04 -4.46
N GLN A 58 8.01 0.20 -4.88
CA GLN A 58 7.44 1.20 -3.97
C GLN A 58 6.04 0.79 -3.51
N ALA A 59 5.20 0.30 -4.42
CA ALA A 59 3.84 -0.16 -4.14
C ALA A 59 3.83 -1.39 -3.23
N ALA A 60 4.68 -2.39 -3.49
CA ALA A 60 4.81 -3.59 -2.66
C ALA A 60 5.16 -3.24 -1.20
N LEU A 61 6.11 -2.32 -0.98
CA LEU A 61 6.42 -1.82 0.36
C LEU A 61 5.19 -1.17 1.03
N ALA A 62 4.46 -0.34 0.28
CA ALA A 62 3.30 0.37 0.80
C ALA A 62 2.12 -0.58 1.13
N ASN A 63 1.85 -1.56 0.26
CA ASN A 63 0.85 -2.61 0.47
C ASN A 63 1.16 -3.45 1.72
N ALA A 64 2.40 -3.92 1.86
CA ALA A 64 2.81 -4.68 3.05
C ALA A 64 2.60 -3.89 4.35
N LEU A 65 2.75 -2.56 4.32
CA LEU A 65 2.44 -1.72 5.49
C LEU A 65 0.94 -1.67 5.82
N ILE A 66 0.03 -1.83 4.84
CA ILE A 66 -1.40 -1.97 5.13
C ILE A 66 -1.65 -3.30 5.83
N GLU A 67 -1.12 -4.38 5.25
CA GLU A 67 -1.28 -5.76 5.75
C GLU A 67 -0.76 -5.92 7.20
N PHE A 68 0.31 -5.22 7.56
CA PHE A 68 0.86 -5.21 8.92
C PHE A 68 0.17 -4.20 9.88
N ASP A 69 -1.00 -3.68 9.51
CA ASP A 69 -1.77 -2.67 10.27
C ASP A 69 -0.98 -1.37 10.57
N ARG A 70 -0.09 -0.98 9.64
CA ARG A 70 0.73 0.25 9.72
C ARG A 70 0.20 1.33 8.78
N VAL A 71 -1.12 1.54 8.79
CA VAL A 71 -1.85 2.47 7.91
C VAL A 71 -1.18 3.85 7.74
N PRO A 72 -0.76 4.56 8.81
CA PRO A 72 -0.13 5.88 8.64
C PRO A 72 1.18 5.82 7.85
N MET A 73 1.94 4.73 7.98
CA MET A 73 3.18 4.53 7.25
C MET A 73 2.89 4.17 5.79
N ALA A 74 1.91 3.28 5.54
CA ALA A 74 1.48 2.90 4.20
C ALA A 74 1.09 4.13 3.37
N ILE A 75 0.22 4.98 3.93
CA ILE A 75 -0.22 6.23 3.28
C ILE A 75 0.95 7.14 2.91
N ARG A 76 1.97 7.24 3.77
CA ARG A 76 3.16 8.05 3.47
C ARG A 76 3.95 7.49 2.29
N GLU A 77 4.07 6.18 2.17
CA GLU A 77 4.76 5.55 1.04
C GLU A 77 3.92 5.66 -0.26
N PHE A 78 2.59 5.50 -0.20
CA PHE A 78 1.72 5.77 -1.36
C PHE A 78 1.77 7.21 -1.83
N LYS A 79 1.87 8.19 -0.92
CA LYS A 79 2.07 9.59 -1.31
C LYS A 79 3.36 9.79 -2.10
N LYS A 80 4.43 9.05 -1.80
CA LYS A 80 5.65 9.09 -2.63
C LYS A 80 5.44 8.43 -3.99
N LEU A 81 4.67 7.34 -4.05
CA LEU A 81 4.31 6.68 -5.30
C LEU A 81 3.49 7.61 -6.22
N ILE A 82 2.56 8.38 -5.67
CA ILE A 82 1.81 9.42 -6.40
C ILE A 82 2.77 10.45 -6.99
N GLU A 83 3.72 10.94 -6.21
CA GLU A 83 4.71 11.93 -6.69
C GLU A 83 5.66 11.33 -7.74
N LEU A 84 5.97 10.03 -7.66
CA LEU A 84 6.73 9.32 -8.70
C LEU A 84 5.97 9.31 -10.03
N GLY A 85 4.68 8.91 -10.01
CA GLY A 85 3.84 8.89 -11.22
C GLY A 85 3.65 10.28 -11.85
N LYS A 86 3.57 11.35 -11.04
CA LYS A 86 3.52 12.72 -11.54
C LYS A 86 4.82 13.21 -12.18
N LYS A 87 5.96 12.74 -11.67
CA LYS A 87 7.29 13.19 -12.12
C LYS A 87 7.73 12.47 -13.40
N THR A 88 7.25 11.25 -13.62
CA THR A 88 7.72 10.38 -14.70
C THR A 88 6.55 9.98 -15.59
N GLU A 89 6.46 10.58 -16.79
CA GLU A 89 5.32 10.42 -17.71
C GLU A 89 5.00 8.95 -18.06
N ASP A 90 6.01 8.07 -18.09
CA ASP A 90 5.86 6.65 -18.43
C ASP A 90 5.51 5.75 -17.23
N VAL A 91 5.39 6.29 -16.02
CA VAL A 91 5.10 5.52 -14.81
C VAL A 91 3.63 5.66 -14.43
N ASP A 92 2.84 4.69 -14.86
CA ASP A 92 1.45 4.56 -14.42
C ASP A 92 1.37 3.90 -13.04
N VAL A 93 0.82 4.61 -12.07
CA VAL A 93 0.60 4.14 -10.69
C VAL A 93 -0.87 3.92 -10.37
N SER A 94 -1.77 4.17 -11.32
CA SER A 94 -3.21 4.23 -11.09
C SER A 94 -3.76 2.90 -10.57
N PHE A 95 -3.29 1.78 -11.13
CA PHE A 95 -3.64 0.44 -10.67
C PHE A 95 -3.28 0.22 -9.19
N HIS A 96 -2.06 0.61 -8.79
CA HIS A 96 -1.62 0.47 -7.40
C HIS A 96 -2.44 1.33 -6.43
N LEU A 97 -2.80 2.55 -6.83
CA LEU A 97 -3.61 3.45 -5.99
C LEU A 97 -5.05 2.92 -5.83
N TYR A 98 -5.62 2.36 -6.90
CA TYR A 98 -6.96 1.78 -6.85
C TYR A 98 -7.01 0.56 -5.92
N GLU A 99 -6.04 -0.35 -6.02
CA GLU A 99 -5.96 -1.50 -5.12
C GLU A 99 -5.67 -1.08 -3.67
N ALA A 100 -4.77 -0.12 -3.46
CA ALA A 100 -4.47 0.43 -2.14
C ALA A 100 -5.70 1.04 -1.47
N ALA A 101 -6.54 1.75 -2.23
CA ALA A 101 -7.78 2.32 -1.72
C ALA A 101 -8.71 1.25 -1.14
N LYS A 102 -8.89 0.14 -1.86
CA LYS A 102 -9.72 -1.00 -1.41
C LYS A 102 -9.14 -1.61 -0.13
N GLN A 103 -7.84 -1.94 -0.14
CA GLN A 103 -7.16 -2.53 1.03
C GLN A 103 -7.21 -1.62 2.26
N LEU A 104 -7.06 -0.30 2.08
CA LEU A 104 -7.16 0.67 3.16
C LEU A 104 -8.57 0.68 3.76
N ILE A 105 -9.61 0.69 2.93
CA ILE A 105 -11.00 0.65 3.43
C ILE A 105 -11.25 -0.63 4.23
N ASP A 106 -10.84 -1.78 3.71
CA ASP A 106 -11.02 -3.07 4.40
C ASP A 106 -10.27 -3.09 5.74
N CYS A 107 -9.01 -2.65 5.75
CA CYS A 107 -8.18 -2.55 6.96
C CYS A 107 -8.81 -1.60 8.00
N ILE A 108 -9.25 -0.41 7.58
CA ILE A 108 -9.89 0.58 8.45
C ILE A 108 -11.18 0.00 9.04
N ASP A 109 -12.05 -0.55 8.20
CA ASP A 109 -13.34 -1.08 8.63
C ASP A 109 -13.18 -2.20 9.65
N VAL A 110 -12.27 -3.15 9.43
CA VAL A 110 -11.96 -4.19 10.42
C VAL A 110 -11.46 -3.58 11.72
N LYS A 111 -10.56 -2.59 11.65
CA LYS A 111 -9.94 -1.95 12.82
C LYS A 111 -10.92 -1.17 13.68
N VAL A 112 -11.89 -0.50 13.06
CA VAL A 112 -12.91 0.28 13.79
C VAL A 112 -14.20 -0.51 14.04
N GLY A 113 -14.22 -1.82 13.76
CA GLY A 113 -15.42 -2.64 13.92
C GLY A 113 -16.59 -2.15 13.06
N TYR A 114 -16.29 -1.64 11.87
CA TYR A 114 -17.22 -1.03 10.90
C TYR A 114 -17.91 0.26 11.38
N ASP A 115 -17.52 0.84 12.53
CA ASP A 115 -17.97 2.15 12.96
C ASP A 115 -17.10 3.25 12.34
N ARG A 116 -17.48 3.71 11.15
CA ARG A 116 -16.76 4.78 10.44
C ARG A 116 -16.86 6.16 11.10
N SER A 117 -17.60 6.29 12.20
CA SER A 117 -17.64 7.50 13.00
C SER A 117 -16.43 7.63 13.94
N GLU A 118 -15.66 6.56 14.13
CA GLU A 118 -14.44 6.54 14.94
C GLU A 118 -13.36 7.48 14.40
N GLN A 119 -12.51 8.00 15.28
CA GLN A 119 -11.47 8.97 14.91
C GLN A 119 -10.52 8.42 13.84
N PHE A 120 -10.15 7.15 13.95
CA PHE A 120 -9.25 6.49 13.00
C PHE A 120 -9.85 6.43 11.60
N ALA A 121 -11.13 6.05 11.50
CA ALA A 121 -11.84 6.00 10.23
C ALA A 121 -12.01 7.38 9.61
N ARG A 122 -12.43 8.39 10.40
CA ARG A 122 -12.55 9.78 9.92
C ARG A 122 -11.23 10.33 9.39
N GLN A 123 -10.11 9.91 9.98
CA GLN A 123 -8.79 10.35 9.56
C GLN A 123 -8.35 9.76 8.22
N PHE A 124 -8.62 8.47 7.98
CA PHE A 124 -8.00 7.74 6.87
C PHE A 124 -8.93 7.38 5.72
N ILE A 125 -10.26 7.33 5.93
CA ILE A 125 -11.21 7.11 4.84
C ILE A 125 -11.10 8.17 3.72
N PRO A 126 -10.99 9.48 4.01
CA PRO A 126 -10.82 10.47 2.95
C PRO A 126 -9.59 10.23 2.08
N VAL A 127 -8.49 9.73 2.68
CA VAL A 127 -7.26 9.41 1.95
C VAL A 127 -7.45 8.19 1.06
N ALA A 128 -8.16 7.16 1.53
CA ALA A 128 -8.48 6.00 0.70
C ALA A 128 -9.38 6.40 -0.50
N ILE A 129 -10.33 7.31 -0.30
CA ILE A 129 -11.16 7.86 -1.37
C ILE A 129 -10.32 8.64 -2.39
N GLU A 130 -9.39 9.48 -1.91
CA GLU A 130 -8.43 10.19 -2.78
C GLU A 130 -7.64 9.20 -3.65
N PHE A 131 -7.12 8.12 -3.05
CA PHE A 131 -6.40 7.08 -3.81
C PHE A 131 -7.28 6.37 -4.83
N ALA A 132 -8.55 6.09 -4.51
CA ALA A 132 -9.49 5.49 -5.47
C ALA A 132 -9.72 6.42 -6.67
N ILE A 133 -9.92 7.72 -6.43
CA ILE A 133 -10.17 8.71 -7.47
C ILE A 133 -8.94 8.85 -8.38
N LEU A 134 -7.74 8.99 -7.81
CA LEU A 134 -6.51 9.02 -8.59
C LEU A 134 -6.28 7.71 -9.35
N GLY A 135 -6.61 6.57 -8.73
CA GLY A 135 -6.52 5.25 -9.35
C GLY A 135 -7.51 5.02 -10.50
N LEU A 136 -8.62 5.77 -10.54
CA LEU A 136 -9.54 5.81 -11.68
C LEU A 136 -9.05 6.71 -12.82
N GLY A 137 -7.92 7.41 -12.65
CA GLY A 137 -7.31 8.28 -13.65
C GLY A 137 -7.75 9.73 -13.59
N PHE A 138 -8.52 10.13 -12.58
CA PHE A 138 -8.83 11.54 -12.34
C PHE A 138 -7.60 12.27 -11.83
N SER A 139 -7.50 13.54 -12.16
CA SER A 139 -6.36 14.40 -11.77
C SER A 139 -6.42 14.86 -10.32
N SER A 140 -7.64 14.92 -9.76
CA SER A 140 -7.93 15.38 -8.40
C SER A 140 -9.32 14.96 -7.95
N VAL A 141 -9.61 15.11 -6.65
CA VAL A 141 -10.94 14.89 -6.10
C VAL A 141 -11.93 15.93 -6.62
N GLU A 142 -11.49 17.17 -6.73
CA GLU A 142 -12.30 18.28 -7.24
C GLU A 142 -12.75 18.02 -8.68
N GLU A 143 -11.83 17.61 -9.55
CA GLU A 143 -12.15 17.29 -10.95
C GLU A 143 -13.11 16.10 -11.04
N ALA A 144 -12.93 15.05 -10.24
CA ALA A 144 -13.87 13.93 -10.20
C ALA A 144 -15.28 14.36 -9.75
N MET A 145 -15.38 15.30 -8.81
CA MET A 145 -16.65 15.81 -8.31
C MET A 145 -17.41 16.64 -9.35
N GLU A 146 -16.73 17.32 -10.28
CA GLU A 146 -17.37 18.04 -11.39
C GLU A 146 -18.24 17.12 -12.26
N HIS A 147 -17.90 15.83 -12.36
CA HIS A 147 -18.69 14.83 -13.10
C HIS A 147 -19.87 14.24 -12.31
N LEU A 148 -19.95 14.49 -11.00
CA LEU A 148 -20.98 13.96 -10.10
C LEU A 148 -22.05 15.00 -9.73
N VAL A 149 -21.74 16.29 -9.90
CA VAL A 149 -22.70 17.36 -9.67
C VAL A 149 -23.57 17.50 -10.92
N GLU A 150 -24.84 17.09 -10.82
CA GLU A 150 -25.86 17.47 -11.82
C GLU A 150 -26.07 19.00 -11.75
N GLU A 151 -26.16 19.67 -12.90
CA GLU A 151 -26.54 21.11 -12.97
C GLU A 151 -27.93 21.39 -12.36
#